data_AF-A0A2E8CXE0-F1
#
_entry.id   AF-A0A2E8CXE0-F1
#
_cell.length_a   1.000
_cell.length_b   1.000
_cell.length_c   1.000
_cell.angle_alpha   90.00
_cell.angle_beta   90.00
_cell.angle_gamma   90.00
#
_symmetry.space_group_name_H-M   'P 1'
#
loop_
_entity.id
_entity.type
_entity.pdbx_description
1 polymer ?
#
loop_
_entity_poly.entity_id
_entity_poly.type
_entity_poly.pdbx_seq_one_letter_code
_entity_poly.pdbx_strand_id
1 'polypeptide(L)'
;MQSTWKPSQLCLKEFVAGDHLSPTRAEGEPSVTQRVPAARRSPTEQPMNNSASDLSTSVTTEAFAELWSAWLKIKHCLAQLDDEQLWNRPDDDSNSIANLLLHLRGNLTQWIISGFGRAPDTRDRPREFTERGPVPRDALIAGLEETIESAKRTLKSLDSAELVRRRRIQGFDVPGTQAIFETVAHFRGHTQEIVHMTRRLLRHSYKFDFIPQTPEQGSPQDGLDA
;
A
#
# COMPACT_ATOMS: atom_id res chain seq x y z
N MET A 1 12.37 5.11 -18.45
CA MET A 1 11.06 5.77 -18.61
C MET A 1 10.63 6.22 -17.22
N GLN A 2 10.38 7.52 -17.00
CA GLN A 2 9.86 7.98 -15.71
C GLN A 2 8.36 7.72 -15.68
N SER A 3 7.91 6.75 -14.89
CA SER A 3 6.48 6.58 -14.63
C SER A 3 5.97 7.80 -13.86
N THR A 4 5.11 8.60 -14.48
CA THR A 4 4.27 9.59 -13.79
C THR A 4 2.92 8.93 -13.55
N TRP A 5 2.88 8.05 -12.56
CA TRP A 5 1.63 7.51 -12.06
C TRP A 5 0.78 8.69 -11.55
N LYS A 6 -0.41 8.90 -12.16
CA LYS A 6 -1.38 9.91 -11.75
C LYS A 6 -2.50 9.22 -10.96
N PRO A 7 -2.87 9.71 -9.76
CA PRO A 7 -4.04 9.20 -9.05
C PRO A 7 -5.28 9.26 -9.92
N SER A 8 -6.09 8.19 -9.88
CA SER A 8 -7.30 8.01 -10.69
C SER A 8 -8.47 8.88 -10.19
N GLN A 9 -8.27 10.19 -10.07
CA GLN A 9 -9.29 11.12 -9.57
C GLN A 9 -10.55 11.22 -10.47
N LEU A 10 -10.49 10.72 -11.70
CA LEU A 10 -11.62 10.73 -12.63
C LEU A 10 -12.67 9.65 -12.29
N CYS A 11 -12.26 8.47 -11.81
CA CYS A 11 -13.19 7.34 -11.58
C CYS A 11 -14.09 7.54 -10.33
N LEU A 12 -13.56 8.18 -9.28
CA LEU A 12 -14.28 8.36 -8.01
C LEU A 12 -15.53 9.25 -8.10
N LYS A 13 -15.54 10.26 -8.98
CA LYS A 13 -16.69 11.17 -9.10
C LYS A 13 -17.93 10.45 -9.65
N GLU A 14 -17.73 9.50 -10.55
CA GLU A 14 -18.82 8.72 -11.14
C GLU A 14 -19.35 7.66 -10.17
N PHE A 15 -18.47 7.03 -9.38
CA PHE A 15 -18.86 6.01 -8.40
C PHE A 15 -19.70 6.57 -7.24
N VAL A 16 -19.34 7.75 -6.69
CA VAL A 16 -20.06 8.35 -5.55
C VAL A 16 -21.37 9.04 -5.97
N ALA A 17 -21.50 9.44 -7.24
CA ALA A 17 -22.71 10.11 -7.73
C ALA A 17 -23.91 9.16 -7.91
N GLY A 18 -23.69 7.84 -7.92
CA GLY A 18 -24.73 6.83 -8.02
C GLY A 18 -25.24 6.37 -6.67
N ASP A 19 -26.01 7.20 -5.95
CA ASP A 19 -27.03 6.79 -4.96
C ASP A 19 -27.70 8.03 -4.32
N HIS A 20 -28.70 8.59 -5.01
CA HIS A 20 -29.69 9.48 -4.41
C HIS A 20 -31.08 8.85 -4.52
N LEU A 21 -31.38 7.90 -3.63
CA LEU A 21 -32.76 7.50 -3.35
C LEU A 21 -33.32 8.43 -2.27
N SER A 22 -34.19 9.35 -2.68
CA SER A 22 -34.94 10.21 -1.77
C SER A 22 -35.88 9.37 -0.89
N PRO A 23 -35.97 9.60 0.43
CA PRO A 23 -36.91 8.87 1.27
C PRO A 23 -38.33 9.43 1.07
N THR A 24 -39.24 8.56 0.63
CA THR A 24 -40.69 8.82 0.64
C THR A 24 -41.22 8.88 2.07
N ARG A 25 -41.88 9.99 2.40
CA ARG A 25 -42.54 10.30 3.67
C ARG A 25 -43.87 9.54 3.77
N ALA A 26 -44.13 8.90 4.92
CA ALA A 26 -45.45 8.42 5.31
C ALA A 26 -45.79 8.98 6.70
N GLU A 27 -47.01 9.50 6.86
CA GLU A 27 -47.54 10.17 8.05
C GLU A 27 -48.58 9.32 8.82
N GLY A 28 -48.76 9.63 10.13
CA GLY A 28 -49.96 9.36 10.97
C GLY A 28 -49.84 8.18 11.96
N GLU A 29 -49.53 8.38 13.26
CA GLU A 29 -50.40 8.67 14.46
C GLU A 29 -51.03 7.42 15.15
N PRO A 30 -51.40 7.41 16.46
CA PRO A 30 -51.10 8.32 17.59
C PRO A 30 -50.64 7.62 18.92
N SER A 31 -50.46 8.46 19.94
CA SER A 31 -49.93 8.28 21.31
C SER A 31 -50.73 7.37 22.27
N VAL A 32 -50.02 6.58 23.09
CA VAL A 32 -50.50 6.09 24.41
C VAL A 32 -49.44 6.34 25.49
N THR A 33 -49.83 7.10 26.52
CA THR A 33 -49.04 7.42 27.70
C THR A 33 -49.12 6.31 28.76
N GLN A 34 -47.98 5.82 29.23
CA GLN A 34 -47.89 5.07 30.49
C GLN A 34 -46.73 5.60 31.35
N ARG A 35 -47.04 5.99 32.60
CA ARG A 35 -46.08 6.38 33.63
C ARG A 35 -45.37 5.14 34.17
N VAL A 36 -44.03 5.22 34.30
CA VAL A 36 -43.20 4.22 35.01
C VAL A 36 -42.38 4.96 36.08
N PRO A 37 -42.22 4.41 37.30
CA PRO A 37 -41.65 5.13 38.45
C PRO A 37 -40.11 5.16 38.43
N ALA A 38 -39.57 6.03 39.28
CA ALA A 38 -38.18 6.49 39.29
C ALA A 38 -37.12 5.47 39.76
N ALA A 39 -36.00 5.51 39.03
CA ALA A 39 -34.59 5.36 39.42
C ALA A 39 -34.14 4.18 40.31
N ARG A 40 -33.42 3.25 39.67
CA ARG A 40 -32.26 2.55 40.25
C ARG A 40 -31.02 2.93 39.43
N ARG A 41 -29.96 3.39 40.10
CA ARG A 41 -28.68 3.78 39.47
C ARG A 41 -27.79 2.56 39.16
N SER A 42 -27.07 2.67 38.03
CA SER A 42 -25.84 1.97 37.58
C SER A 42 -25.98 0.50 37.11
N PRO A 43 -25.21 0.05 36.10
CA PRO A 43 -23.81 0.41 35.82
C PRO A 43 -23.57 1.18 34.50
N THR A 44 -22.62 2.10 34.60
CA THR A 44 -21.68 2.60 33.58
C THR A 44 -22.07 2.47 32.11
N GLU A 45 -22.14 3.63 31.45
CA GLU A 45 -22.18 3.80 29.99
C GLU A 45 -21.32 2.76 29.27
N GLN A 46 -21.92 2.08 28.30
CA GLN A 46 -21.17 1.26 27.36
C GLN A 46 -20.16 2.13 26.61
N PRO A 47 -18.91 1.67 26.37
CA PRO A 47 -17.94 2.49 25.68
C PRO A 47 -18.39 2.70 24.24
N MET A 48 -18.63 3.97 23.90
CA MET A 48 -18.92 4.40 22.53
C MET A 48 -17.66 4.30 21.66
N ASN A 49 -17.83 3.68 20.48
CA ASN A 49 -17.00 3.77 19.26
C ASN A 49 -15.77 2.86 19.09
N ASN A 50 -15.92 1.54 19.27
CA ASN A 50 -14.89 0.56 18.86
C ASN A 50 -14.78 0.39 17.33
N SER A 51 -15.89 0.44 16.58
CA SER A 51 -15.90 0.07 15.16
C SER A 51 -15.01 0.93 14.25
N ALA A 52 -14.97 2.26 14.44
CA ALA A 52 -14.12 3.13 13.63
C ALA A 52 -12.62 2.95 13.95
N SER A 53 -12.30 2.69 15.22
CA SER A 53 -10.94 2.35 15.66
C SER A 53 -10.50 0.99 15.11
N ASP A 54 -11.39 0.00 15.14
CA ASP A 54 -11.16 -1.34 14.59
C ASP A 54 -10.92 -1.28 13.07
N LEU A 55 -11.73 -0.51 12.34
CA LEU A 55 -11.55 -0.31 10.90
C LEU A 55 -10.22 0.37 10.57
N SER A 56 -9.86 1.42 11.30
CA SER A 56 -8.59 2.13 11.07
C SER A 56 -7.39 1.24 11.32
N THR A 57 -7.46 0.42 12.37
CA THR A 57 -6.46 -0.59 12.70
C THR A 57 -6.37 -1.65 11.62
N SER A 58 -7.50 -2.15 11.11
CA SER A 58 -7.55 -3.13 10.03
C SER A 58 -6.93 -2.58 8.74
N VAL A 59 -7.33 -1.39 8.29
CA VAL A 59 -6.81 -0.75 7.07
C VAL A 59 -5.29 -0.55 7.15
N THR A 60 -4.79 -0.03 8.27
CA THR A 60 -3.36 0.25 8.45
C THR A 60 -2.53 -1.02 8.59
N THR A 61 -3.08 -2.05 9.24
CA THR A 61 -2.45 -3.38 9.36
C THR A 61 -2.33 -4.06 8.01
N GLU A 62 -3.40 -4.09 7.22
CA GLU A 62 -3.39 -4.70 5.89
C GLU A 62 -2.49 -3.93 4.92
N ALA A 63 -2.51 -2.59 4.96
CA ALA A 63 -1.59 -1.79 4.16
C ALA A 63 -0.12 -2.14 4.44
N PHE A 64 0.25 -2.30 5.72
CA PHE A 64 1.61 -2.72 6.06
C PHE A 64 1.89 -4.18 5.66
N ALA A 65 0.94 -5.10 5.86
CA ALA A 65 1.09 -6.49 5.47
C ALA A 65 1.35 -6.63 3.96
N GLU A 66 0.64 -5.85 3.14
CA GLU A 66 0.84 -5.79 1.69
C GLU A 66 2.22 -5.25 1.30
N LEU A 67 2.68 -4.15 1.93
CA LEU A 67 4.03 -3.62 1.71
C LEU A 67 5.12 -4.64 2.10
N TRP A 68 4.96 -5.30 3.24
CA TRP A 68 5.92 -6.28 3.73
C TRP A 68 5.96 -7.53 2.83
N SER A 69 4.80 -8.05 2.44
CA SER A 69 4.67 -9.14 1.48
C SER A 69 5.34 -8.80 0.13
N ALA A 70 5.09 -7.60 -0.38
CA ALA A 70 5.72 -7.09 -1.59
C ALA A 70 7.24 -6.99 -1.47
N TRP A 71 7.75 -6.53 -0.32
CA TRP A 71 9.17 -6.47 -0.03
C TRP A 71 9.82 -7.85 0.03
N LEU A 72 9.19 -8.84 0.68
CA LEU A 72 9.69 -10.22 0.70
C LEU A 72 9.84 -10.79 -0.71
N LYS A 73 8.87 -10.50 -1.59
CA LYS A 73 8.95 -10.89 -3.01
C LYS A 73 10.13 -10.25 -3.74
N ILE A 74 10.39 -8.97 -3.47
CA ILE A 74 11.56 -8.27 -4.01
C ILE A 74 12.84 -8.91 -3.46
N LYS A 75 12.95 -9.16 -2.14
CA LYS A 75 14.13 -9.82 -1.54
C LYS A 75 14.42 -11.18 -2.17
N HIS A 76 13.39 -11.98 -2.44
CA HIS A 76 13.53 -13.24 -3.16
C HIS A 76 14.16 -13.06 -4.54
N CYS A 77 13.78 -12.02 -5.27
CA CYS A 77 14.40 -11.69 -6.56
C CYS A 77 15.86 -11.25 -6.39
N LEU A 78 16.12 -10.34 -5.44
CA LEU A 78 17.47 -9.82 -5.19
C LEU A 78 18.44 -10.93 -4.79
N ALA A 79 18.00 -11.91 -4.00
CA ALA A 79 18.84 -13.04 -3.59
C ALA A 79 19.32 -13.94 -4.74
N GLN A 80 18.75 -13.80 -5.94
CA GLN A 80 19.11 -14.58 -7.12
C GLN A 80 19.96 -13.82 -8.13
N LEU A 81 20.07 -12.50 -8.00
CA LEU A 81 20.76 -11.63 -8.95
C LEU A 81 22.15 -11.26 -8.43
N ASP A 82 23.14 -11.19 -9.32
CA ASP A 82 24.42 -10.55 -9.04
C ASP A 82 24.31 -9.00 -9.16
N ASP A 83 25.38 -8.29 -8.80
CA ASP A 83 25.38 -6.82 -8.78
C ASP A 83 25.34 -6.20 -10.19
N GLU A 84 25.86 -6.89 -11.20
CA GLU A 84 25.80 -6.45 -12.60
C GLU A 84 24.35 -6.52 -13.10
N GLN A 85 23.66 -7.62 -12.83
CA GLN A 85 22.26 -7.84 -13.15
C GLN A 85 21.34 -6.86 -12.40
N LEU A 86 21.65 -6.55 -11.14
CA LEU A 86 20.90 -5.58 -10.32
C LEU A 86 20.91 -4.18 -10.94
N TRP A 87 22.07 -3.78 -11.50
CA TRP A 87 22.26 -2.49 -12.17
C TRP A 87 22.03 -2.53 -13.67
N ASN A 88 21.72 -3.69 -14.24
CA ASN A 88 21.50 -3.85 -15.67
C ASN A 88 20.33 -2.97 -16.15
N ARG A 89 20.55 -2.31 -17.28
CA ARG A 89 19.53 -1.56 -18.02
C ARG A 89 19.50 -2.11 -19.44
N PRO A 90 18.31 -2.39 -20.01
CA PRO A 90 18.20 -2.76 -21.42
C PRO A 90 18.68 -1.66 -22.38
N ASP A 91 18.53 -0.40 -21.99
CA ASP A 91 18.92 0.80 -22.73
C ASP A 91 19.09 1.99 -21.76
N ASP A 92 19.61 3.12 -22.27
CA ASP A 92 19.93 4.31 -21.47
C ASP A 92 18.70 4.99 -20.84
N ASP A 93 17.54 4.83 -21.46
CA ASP A 93 16.29 5.43 -21.00
C ASP A 93 15.58 4.53 -19.99
N SER A 94 15.81 3.21 -20.02
CA SER A 94 15.22 2.23 -19.12
C SER A 94 15.74 2.34 -17.68
N ASN A 95 14.98 1.81 -16.71
CA ASN A 95 15.40 1.76 -15.31
C ASN A 95 16.06 0.39 -15.02
N SER A 96 17.03 0.36 -14.10
CA SER A 96 17.50 -0.89 -13.49
C SER A 96 16.64 -1.28 -12.29
N ILE A 97 16.79 -2.52 -11.80
CA ILE A 97 16.15 -2.95 -10.55
C ILE A 97 16.61 -2.06 -9.39
N ALA A 98 17.90 -1.67 -9.34
CA ALA A 98 18.40 -0.74 -8.34
C ALA A 98 17.70 0.63 -8.39
N ASN A 99 17.42 1.18 -9.58
CA ASN A 99 16.64 2.42 -9.70
C ASN A 99 15.21 2.25 -9.15
N LEU A 100 14.58 1.09 -9.38
CA LEU A 100 13.25 0.80 -8.82
C LEU A 100 13.29 0.73 -7.29
N LEU A 101 14.34 0.18 -6.67
CA LEU A 101 14.50 0.19 -5.20
C LEU A 101 14.63 1.61 -4.65
N LEU A 102 15.44 2.45 -5.29
CA LEU A 102 15.57 3.88 -4.92
C LEU A 102 14.23 4.61 -5.07
N HIS A 103 13.49 4.31 -6.14
CA HIS A 103 12.19 4.90 -6.40
C HIS A 103 11.12 4.50 -5.37
N LEU A 104 11.06 3.21 -5.00
CA LEU A 104 10.17 2.70 -3.96
C LEU A 104 10.43 3.37 -2.61
N ARG A 105 11.71 3.54 -2.26
CA ARG A 105 12.12 4.30 -1.07
C ARG A 105 11.59 5.74 -1.11
N GLY A 106 11.85 6.47 -2.20
CA GLY A 106 11.38 7.84 -2.36
C GLY A 106 9.85 7.97 -2.33
N ASN A 107 9.14 7.00 -2.92
CA ASN A 107 7.67 6.94 -2.89
C ASN A 107 7.14 6.81 -1.45
N LEU A 108 7.62 5.82 -0.68
CA LEU A 108 7.18 5.61 0.71
C LEU A 108 7.55 6.79 1.62
N THR A 109 8.74 7.37 1.44
CA THR A 109 9.15 8.57 2.17
C THR A 109 8.16 9.71 1.94
N GLN A 110 7.84 10.03 0.69
CA GLN A 110 6.94 11.14 0.38
C GLN A 110 5.48 10.86 0.76
N TRP A 111 4.95 9.68 0.42
CA TRP A 111 3.51 9.39 0.53
C TRP A 111 3.07 8.96 1.93
N ILE A 112 3.88 8.18 2.65
CA ILE A 112 3.56 7.74 4.00
C ILE A 112 4.26 8.60 5.04
N ILE A 113 5.60 8.63 5.02
CA ILE A 113 6.37 9.19 6.12
C ILE A 113 6.21 10.71 6.22
N SER A 114 6.38 11.45 5.13
CA SER A 114 6.17 12.91 5.09
C SER A 114 4.71 13.27 4.87
N GLY A 115 3.94 12.45 4.14
CA GLY A 115 2.52 12.68 3.88
C GLY A 115 1.63 12.57 5.11
N PHE A 116 2.01 11.72 6.08
CA PHE A 116 1.31 11.56 7.36
C PHE A 116 2.11 12.01 8.58
N GLY A 117 3.43 11.95 8.52
CA GLY A 117 4.28 12.50 9.56
C GLY A 117 4.45 14.01 9.44
N ARG A 118 5.20 14.57 10.38
CA ARG A 118 5.64 15.99 10.35
C ARG A 118 7.07 16.14 9.86
N ALA A 119 7.63 15.10 9.25
CA ALA A 119 8.98 15.12 8.72
C ALA A 119 9.00 15.80 7.34
N PRO A 120 9.97 16.68 7.06
CA PRO A 120 10.09 17.31 5.76
C PRO A 120 10.32 16.27 4.65
N ASP A 121 9.68 16.48 3.51
CA ASP A 121 9.95 15.70 2.30
C ASP A 121 11.29 16.14 1.70
N THR A 122 12.28 15.25 1.76
CA THR A 122 13.65 15.47 1.25
C THR A 122 13.93 14.66 -0.02
N ARG A 123 12.87 14.19 -0.69
CA ARG A 123 12.95 13.33 -1.87
C ARG A 123 13.63 14.04 -3.06
N ASP A 124 14.67 13.42 -3.58
CA ASP A 124 15.28 13.76 -4.88
C ASP A 124 14.78 12.79 -5.97
N ARG A 125 13.60 13.08 -6.51
CA ARG A 125 12.95 12.21 -7.49
C ARG A 125 13.78 12.05 -8.78
N PRO A 126 14.35 13.10 -9.38
CA PRO A 126 15.21 12.93 -10.56
C PRO A 126 16.34 11.92 -10.31
N ARG A 127 17.01 12.02 -9.16
CA ARG A 127 18.13 11.13 -8.83
C ARG A 127 17.75 9.66 -8.74
N GLU A 128 16.54 9.33 -8.28
CA GLU A 128 16.04 7.95 -8.25
C GLU A 128 16.18 7.23 -9.60
N PHE A 129 16.02 7.98 -10.70
CA PHE A 129 16.06 7.45 -12.08
C PHE A 129 17.39 7.71 -12.79
N THR A 130 18.08 8.80 -12.45
CA THR A 130 19.35 9.17 -13.09
C THR A 130 20.56 8.48 -12.45
N GLU A 131 20.46 7.96 -11.23
CA GLU A 131 21.55 7.20 -10.60
C GLU A 131 21.98 6.03 -11.49
N ARG A 132 23.30 5.91 -11.67
CA ARG A 132 23.95 4.89 -12.50
C ARG A 132 24.74 3.89 -11.67
N GLY A 133 24.97 4.19 -10.39
CA GLY A 133 25.59 3.28 -9.45
C GLY A 133 27.10 3.06 -9.67
N PRO A 134 27.67 2.03 -9.01
CA PRO A 134 26.97 1.16 -8.07
C PRO A 134 26.84 1.81 -6.68
N VAL A 135 25.60 1.94 -6.22
CA VAL A 135 25.33 1.97 -4.77
C VAL A 135 25.42 0.52 -4.28
N PRO A 136 26.11 0.24 -3.16
CA PRO A 136 26.23 -1.12 -2.64
C PRO A 136 24.86 -1.78 -2.43
N ARG A 137 24.73 -3.05 -2.81
CA ARG A 137 23.51 -3.85 -2.64
C ARG A 137 22.95 -3.76 -1.22
N ASP A 138 23.80 -3.97 -0.23
CA ASP A 138 23.40 -3.96 1.18
C ASP A 138 22.85 -2.59 1.59
N ALA A 139 23.39 -1.50 1.04
CA ALA A 139 22.89 -0.16 1.29
C ALA A 139 21.51 0.09 0.63
N LEU A 140 21.27 -0.46 -0.57
CA LEU A 140 19.96 -0.41 -1.22
C LEU A 140 18.90 -1.19 -0.43
N ILE A 141 19.25 -2.40 0.01
CA ILE A 141 18.36 -3.28 0.80
C ILE A 141 18.06 -2.64 2.16
N ALA A 142 19.09 -2.27 2.92
CA ALA A 142 18.92 -1.65 4.23
C ALA A 142 18.12 -0.34 4.14
N GLY A 143 18.42 0.52 3.17
CA GLY A 143 17.73 1.79 3.00
C GLY A 143 16.23 1.63 2.70
N LEU A 144 15.84 0.62 1.90
CA LEU A 144 14.42 0.35 1.65
C LEU A 144 13.75 -0.30 2.87
N GLU A 145 14.41 -1.23 3.55
CA GLU A 145 13.87 -1.91 4.74
C GLU A 145 13.64 -0.93 5.91
N GLU A 146 14.58 -0.03 6.17
CA GLU A 146 14.43 1.06 7.15
C GLU A 146 13.25 1.99 6.80
N THR A 147 13.04 2.24 5.50
CA THR A 147 11.94 3.07 5.02
C THR A 147 10.60 2.37 5.23
N ILE A 148 10.51 1.06 4.98
CA ILE A 148 9.32 0.24 5.24
C ILE A 148 9.00 0.19 6.75
N GLU A 149 10.00 0.02 7.62
CA GLU A 149 9.78 0.05 9.08
C GLU A 149 9.38 1.45 9.57
N SER A 150 9.84 2.52 8.92
CA SER A 150 9.39 3.88 9.21
C SER A 150 7.94 4.12 8.74
N ALA A 151 7.57 3.57 7.58
CA ALA A 151 6.19 3.57 7.10
C ALA A 151 5.26 2.81 8.05
N LYS A 152 5.67 1.64 8.56
CA LYS A 152 4.95 0.86 9.58
C LYS A 152 4.66 1.67 10.84
N ARG A 153 5.68 2.36 11.38
CA ARG A 153 5.51 3.23 12.57
C ARG A 153 4.49 4.34 12.31
N THR A 154 4.53 4.92 11.12
CA THR A 154 3.59 5.97 10.69
C THR A 154 2.18 5.42 10.56
N LEU A 155 1.99 4.28 9.87
CA LEU A 155 0.69 3.64 9.70
C LEU A 155 0.05 3.26 11.05
N LYS A 156 0.86 2.73 11.99
CA LYS A 156 0.39 2.38 13.34
C LYS A 156 -0.09 3.56 14.18
N SER A 157 0.31 4.78 13.86
CA SER A 157 -0.13 5.97 14.60
C SER A 157 -1.36 6.64 14.00
N LEU A 158 -1.94 6.10 12.92
CA LEU A 158 -3.09 6.71 12.26
C LEU A 158 -4.39 6.28 12.92
N ASP A 159 -5.26 7.25 13.16
CA ASP A 159 -6.65 7.03 13.57
C ASP A 159 -7.62 7.29 12.40
N SER A 160 -8.91 7.10 12.65
CA SER A 160 -9.95 7.31 11.64
C SER A 160 -9.99 8.74 11.11
N ALA A 161 -9.67 9.74 11.95
CA ALA A 161 -9.65 11.13 11.55
C ALA A 161 -8.52 11.39 10.54
N GLU A 162 -7.33 10.85 10.78
CA GLU A 162 -6.21 10.97 9.85
C GLU A 162 -6.46 10.22 8.54
N LEU A 163 -7.16 9.09 8.55
CA LEU A 163 -7.52 8.36 7.33
C LEU A 163 -8.42 9.17 6.39
N VAL A 164 -9.36 9.97 6.91
CA VAL A 164 -10.26 10.79 6.06
C VAL A 164 -9.73 12.20 5.81
N ARG A 165 -8.78 12.67 6.63
CA ARG A 165 -8.19 13.99 6.50
C ARG A 165 -7.53 14.18 5.15
N ARG A 166 -7.91 15.28 4.47
CA ARG A 166 -7.28 15.73 3.23
C ARG A 166 -5.89 16.32 3.49
N ARG A 167 -4.97 16.00 2.61
CA ARG A 167 -3.56 16.33 2.70
C ARG A 167 -2.99 16.57 1.30
N ARG A 168 -2.03 17.50 1.20
CA ARG A 168 -1.35 17.83 -0.04
C ARG A 168 -0.07 17.00 -0.16
N ILE A 169 -0.07 15.97 -0.98
CA ILE A 169 1.07 15.07 -1.20
C ILE A 169 1.45 15.11 -2.67
N GLN A 170 2.72 15.37 -2.98
CA GLN A 170 3.23 15.42 -4.36
C GLN A 170 2.42 16.37 -5.29
N GLY A 171 1.83 17.43 -4.74
CA GLY A 171 0.97 18.33 -5.51
C GLY A 171 -0.43 17.77 -5.83
N PHE A 172 -0.88 16.73 -5.13
CA PHE A 172 -2.26 16.23 -5.16
C PHE A 172 -2.94 16.47 -3.82
N ASP A 173 -4.22 16.83 -3.85
CA ASP A 173 -5.04 16.93 -2.64
C ASP A 173 -5.89 15.65 -2.52
N VAL A 174 -5.56 14.82 -1.54
CA VAL A 174 -6.10 13.46 -1.38
C VAL A 174 -6.43 13.17 0.08
N PRO A 175 -7.47 12.36 0.39
CA PRO A 175 -7.65 11.82 1.74
C PRO A 175 -6.56 10.80 2.09
N GLY A 176 -6.35 10.57 3.38
CA GLY A 176 -5.36 9.60 3.87
C GLY A 176 -5.57 8.17 3.32
N THR A 177 -6.81 7.69 3.26
CA THR A 177 -7.12 6.38 2.66
C THR A 177 -6.62 6.27 1.23
N GLN A 178 -6.86 7.29 0.40
CA GLN A 178 -6.32 7.32 -0.96
C GLN A 178 -4.79 7.30 -0.93
N ALA A 179 -4.13 8.13 -0.12
CA ALA A 179 -2.67 8.13 -0.05
C ALA A 179 -2.09 6.74 0.28
N ILE A 180 -2.75 5.96 1.16
CA ILE A 180 -2.36 4.58 1.50
C ILE A 180 -2.59 3.63 0.32
N PHE A 181 -3.78 3.61 -0.28
CA PHE A 181 -4.07 2.70 -1.39
C PHE A 181 -3.15 2.93 -2.58
N GLU A 182 -2.89 4.20 -2.91
CA GLU A 182 -2.07 4.57 -4.06
C GLU A 182 -0.61 4.16 -3.86
N THR A 183 -0.03 4.38 -2.67
CA THR A 183 1.36 3.95 -2.41
C THR A 183 1.48 2.43 -2.35
N VAL A 184 0.51 1.70 -1.78
CA VAL A 184 0.52 0.23 -1.72
C VAL A 184 0.42 -0.35 -3.13
N ALA A 185 -0.50 0.15 -3.95
CA ALA A 185 -0.66 -0.26 -5.34
C ALA A 185 0.59 0.05 -6.17
N HIS A 186 1.17 1.25 -6.00
CA HIS A 186 2.42 1.67 -6.65
C HIS A 186 3.59 0.74 -6.28
N PHE A 187 3.72 0.42 -4.98
CA PHE A 187 4.74 -0.48 -4.48
C PHE A 187 4.61 -1.88 -5.10
N ARG A 188 3.40 -2.45 -5.07
CA ARG A 188 3.09 -3.76 -5.67
C ARG A 188 3.32 -3.76 -7.19
N GLY A 189 2.97 -2.67 -7.88
CA GLY A 189 3.21 -2.51 -9.32
C GLY A 189 4.68 -2.68 -9.67
N HIS A 190 5.56 -1.95 -8.95
CA HIS A 190 7.00 -2.09 -9.14
C HIS A 190 7.56 -3.43 -8.62
N THR A 191 6.94 -4.06 -7.63
CA THR A 191 7.29 -5.45 -7.27
C THR A 191 7.11 -6.39 -8.47
N GLN A 192 5.99 -6.29 -9.20
CA GLN A 192 5.78 -7.13 -10.38
C GLN A 192 6.71 -6.77 -11.54
N GLU A 193 7.05 -5.49 -11.70
CA GLU A 193 8.08 -5.05 -12.65
C GLU A 193 9.44 -5.69 -12.31
N ILE A 194 9.87 -5.66 -11.04
CA ILE A 194 11.12 -6.28 -10.58
C ILE A 194 11.09 -7.79 -10.80
N VAL A 195 9.98 -8.48 -10.47
CA VAL A 195 9.83 -9.92 -10.73
C VAL A 195 9.99 -10.21 -12.22
N HIS A 196 9.35 -9.42 -13.09
CA HIS A 196 9.47 -9.57 -14.53
C HIS A 196 10.91 -9.39 -15.02
N MET A 197 11.58 -8.30 -14.61
CA MET A 197 12.98 -8.03 -14.95
C MET A 197 13.90 -9.16 -14.49
N THR A 198 13.72 -9.64 -13.26
CA THR A 198 14.50 -10.73 -12.67
C THR A 198 14.34 -12.02 -13.49
N ARG A 199 13.11 -12.37 -13.88
CA ARG A 199 12.83 -13.53 -14.74
C ARG A 199 13.46 -13.40 -16.13
N ARG A 200 13.46 -12.20 -16.70
CA ARG A 200 14.10 -11.91 -17.99
C ARG A 200 15.61 -12.09 -17.94
N LEU A 201 16.25 -11.64 -16.86
CA LEU A 201 17.69 -11.76 -16.65
C LEU A 201 18.12 -13.21 -16.41
N LEU A 202 17.42 -13.92 -15.51
CA LEU A 202 17.80 -15.29 -15.11
C LEU A 202 17.27 -16.38 -16.06
N ARG A 203 16.23 -16.10 -16.84
CA ARG A 203 15.60 -17.05 -17.77
C ARG A 203 15.26 -18.38 -17.07
N HIS A 204 15.85 -19.49 -17.53
CA HIS A 204 15.63 -20.83 -16.99
C HIS A 204 16.24 -21.03 -15.60
N SER A 205 17.12 -20.16 -15.15
CA SER A 205 17.73 -20.21 -13.80
C SER A 205 16.88 -19.53 -12.72
N TYR A 206 15.77 -18.87 -13.08
CA TYR A 206 14.87 -18.24 -12.12
C TYR A 206 14.18 -19.28 -11.22
N LYS A 207 14.23 -19.06 -9.90
CA LYS A 207 13.55 -19.89 -8.91
C LYS A 207 12.24 -19.23 -8.51
N PHE A 208 11.14 -19.99 -8.58
CA PHE A 208 9.84 -19.52 -8.13
C PHE A 208 9.79 -19.51 -6.60
N ASP A 209 9.26 -18.41 -6.06
CA ASP A 209 9.04 -18.19 -4.63
C ASP A 209 7.84 -18.97 -4.08
N PHE A 210 6.87 -19.28 -4.94
CA PHE A 210 5.70 -20.06 -4.60
C PHE A 210 5.63 -21.28 -5.51
N ILE A 211 5.49 -22.46 -4.91
CA ILE A 211 5.25 -23.73 -5.59
C ILE A 211 3.97 -24.31 -4.99
N PRO A 212 2.90 -24.46 -5.78
CA PRO A 212 1.66 -25.09 -5.32
C PRO A 212 1.93 -26.47 -4.70
N GLN A 213 1.41 -26.70 -3.50
CA GLN A 213 1.51 -27.95 -2.74
C GLN A 213 0.17 -28.71 -2.69
N THR A 214 -0.94 -28.04 -2.99
CA THR A 214 -2.29 -28.64 -2.96
C THR A 214 -3.06 -28.37 -4.25
N PRO A 215 -4.08 -29.17 -4.58
CA PRO A 215 -4.94 -28.93 -5.74
C PRO A 215 -5.60 -27.53 -5.72
N GLU A 216 -6.01 -27.02 -4.57
CA GLU A 216 -6.59 -25.67 -4.42
C GLU A 216 -5.56 -24.57 -4.72
N GLN A 217 -4.29 -24.85 -4.43
CA GLN A 217 -3.17 -24.00 -4.82
C GLN A 217 -2.80 -24.12 -6.30
N GLY A 218 -3.37 -25.09 -7.01
CA GLY A 218 -3.09 -25.39 -8.41
C GLY A 218 -1.93 -26.37 -8.63
N SER A 219 -1.61 -27.23 -7.67
CA SER A 219 -0.63 -28.31 -7.91
C SER A 219 -1.17 -29.26 -8.98
N PRO A 220 -0.30 -29.79 -9.87
CA PRO A 220 -0.71 -30.86 -10.77
C PRO A 220 -1.33 -32.00 -9.96
N GLN A 221 -2.45 -32.55 -10.43
CA GLN A 221 -2.98 -33.77 -9.84
C GLN A 221 -2.11 -34.94 -10.32
N ASP A 222 -1.73 -35.83 -9.41
CA ASP A 222 -0.92 -37.00 -9.73
C ASP A 222 -1.48 -37.74 -10.96
N GLY A 223 -0.67 -37.89 -12.01
CA GLY A 223 -1.00 -38.71 -13.18
C GLY A 223 -1.54 -37.99 -14.42
N LEU A 224 -1.48 -36.66 -14.49
CA LEU A 224 -1.67 -35.92 -15.75
C LEU A 224 -0.40 -35.15 -16.08
N ASP A 225 0.39 -35.75 -16.96
CA ASP A 225 1.68 -35.30 -17.46
C ASP A 225 1.64 -33.84 -17.97
N ALA A 226 2.69 -33.10 -17.63
CA ALA A 226 3.16 -31.91 -18.33
C ALA A 226 4.42 -32.26 -19.13
#